data_AF-A0A2V3DLR0-F1
#
_entry.id   AF-A0A2V3DLR0-F1
#
_cell.length_a   1.000
_cell.length_b   1.000
_cell.length_c   1.000
_cell.angle_alpha   90.00
_cell.angle_beta   90.00
_cell.angle_gamma   90.00
#
_symmetry.space_group_name_H-M   'P 1'
#
loop_
_entity.id
_entity.type
_entity.pdbx_description
1 polymer ?
#
loop_
_entity_poly.entity_id
_entity_poly.type
_entity_poly.pdbx_seq_one_letter_code
_entity_poly.pdbx_strand_id
1 'polypeptide(L)'
;MQKAFRNVLVIVIIGVIIFGLFSYLNGNGNMPKQLTYNQFTEKLEKGDLKTLEIQPQQNVYMVRGRTKNDEDYSSTILYNNEKELQKITDAAKKQNGVKLTIKEEEKQSVFVSILSTLIPVVVIALLFIFFLSQAQGG
;
A
#
# COMPACT_ATOMS: atom_id res chain seq x y z
N MET A 1 -19.66 9.65 36.49
CA MET A 1 -18.88 8.56 35.85
C MET A 1 -19.58 7.90 34.66
N GLN A 2 -20.85 7.46 34.74
CA GLN A 2 -21.53 6.79 33.60
C GLN A 2 -21.70 7.64 32.32
N LYS A 3 -21.95 8.95 32.44
CA LYS A 3 -22.14 9.84 31.27
C LYS A 3 -20.83 10.06 30.48
N ALA A 4 -19.71 10.22 31.19
CA ALA A 4 -18.39 10.37 30.56
C ALA A 4 -17.92 9.06 29.90
N PHE A 5 -18.11 7.92 30.57
CA PHE A 5 -17.80 6.61 29.99
C PHE A 5 -18.62 6.31 28.75
N ARG A 6 -19.94 6.61 28.76
CA ARG A 6 -20.82 6.42 27.61
C ARG A 6 -20.41 7.28 26.41
N ASN A 7 -20.01 8.53 26.63
CA ASN A 7 -19.59 9.42 25.54
C ASN A 7 -18.26 8.97 24.93
N VAL A 8 -17.31 8.54 25.74
CA VAL A 8 -16.04 7.96 25.26
C VAL A 8 -16.29 6.69 24.46
N LEU A 9 -17.18 5.82 24.92
CA LEU A 9 -17.50 4.56 24.24
C LEU A 9 -18.14 4.78 22.87
N VAL A 10 -19.04 5.75 22.73
CA VAL A 10 -19.62 6.13 21.43
C VAL A 10 -18.55 6.69 20.48
N ILE A 11 -17.63 7.52 20.98
CA ILE A 11 -16.53 8.08 20.18
C ILE A 11 -15.58 6.98 19.69
N VAL A 12 -15.25 6.01 20.55
CA VAL A 12 -14.41 4.85 20.18
C VAL A 12 -15.08 4.01 19.10
N ILE A 13 -16.37 3.72 19.26
CA ILE A 13 -17.15 2.95 18.26
C ILE A 13 -17.17 3.68 16.91
N ILE A 14 -17.41 4.99 16.91
CA ILE A 14 -17.39 5.80 15.68
C ILE A 14 -15.99 5.76 15.03
N GLY A 15 -14.92 5.85 15.82
CA GLY A 15 -13.55 5.73 15.33
C GLY A 15 -13.27 4.37 14.67
N VAL A 16 -13.73 3.27 15.26
CA VAL A 16 -13.59 1.92 14.69
C VAL A 16 -14.38 1.79 13.39
N ILE A 17 -15.60 2.34 13.31
CA ILE A 17 -16.41 2.33 12.10
C ILE A 17 -15.75 3.13 10.98
N ILE A 18 -15.24 4.33 11.27
CA ILE A 18 -14.52 5.17 10.29
C ILE A 18 -13.27 4.44 9.78
N PHE A 19 -12.49 3.82 10.67
CA PHE A 19 -11.32 3.04 10.30
C PHE A 19 -11.68 1.82 9.45
N GLY A 20 -12.76 1.11 9.80
CA GLY A 20 -13.28 -0.02 9.03
C GLY A 20 -13.73 0.39 7.63
N LEU A 21 -14.44 1.51 7.48
CA LEU A 21 -14.83 2.07 6.19
C LEU A 21 -13.62 2.50 5.37
N PHE A 22 -12.62 3.14 5.99
CA PHE A 22 -11.39 3.55 5.31
C PHE A 22 -10.58 2.35 4.82
N SER A 23 -10.49 1.30 5.64
CA SER A 23 -9.83 0.05 5.29
C SER A 23 -10.55 -0.69 4.16
N TYR A 24 -11.88 -0.73 4.20
CA TYR A 24 -12.70 -1.33 3.14
C TYR A 24 -12.56 -0.58 1.80
N LEU A 25 -12.58 0.76 1.83
CA LEU A 25 -12.38 1.58 0.63
C LEU A 25 -10.97 1.42 0.03
N ASN A 26 -9.94 1.25 0.87
CA ASN A 26 -8.57 1.04 0.41
C ASN A 26 -8.23 -0.42 0.07
N GLY A 27 -9.00 -1.39 0.57
CA GLY A 27 -8.78 -2.83 0.36
C GLY A 27 -9.46 -3.41 -0.89
N ASN A 28 -10.24 -2.62 -1.61
CA ASN A 28 -11.09 -3.07 -2.73
C ASN A 28 -10.40 -3.08 -4.11
N GLY A 29 -9.08 -2.97 -4.18
CA GLY A 29 -8.35 -3.25 -5.41
C GLY A 29 -8.28 -4.75 -5.63
N ASN A 30 -8.78 -5.26 -6.75
CA ASN A 30 -8.50 -6.64 -7.18
C ASN A 30 -7.01 -6.90 -7.00
N MET A 31 -6.65 -7.86 -6.15
CA MET A 31 -5.24 -8.19 -5.96
C MET A 31 -4.64 -8.54 -7.32
N PRO A 32 -3.61 -7.81 -7.78
CA PRO A 32 -3.02 -8.07 -9.08
C PRO A 32 -2.54 -9.51 -9.14
N LYS A 33 -2.79 -10.18 -10.27
CA LYS A 33 -2.29 -11.54 -10.47
C LYS A 33 -0.77 -11.53 -10.38
N GLN A 34 -0.22 -12.25 -9.42
CA GLN A 34 1.22 -12.34 -9.23
C GLN A 34 1.82 -13.25 -10.30
N LEU A 35 2.64 -12.68 -11.16
CA LEU A 35 3.36 -13.38 -12.22
C LEU A 35 4.78 -13.67 -11.77
N THR A 36 5.30 -14.85 -12.12
CA THR A 36 6.75 -15.08 -12.05
C THR A 36 7.48 -14.20 -13.07
N TYR A 37 8.78 -14.00 -12.86
CA TYR A 37 9.63 -13.26 -13.80
C TYR A 37 9.46 -13.77 -15.24
N ASN A 38 9.51 -15.09 -15.45
CA ASN A 38 9.37 -15.70 -16.77
C ASN A 38 7.98 -15.46 -17.40
N GLN A 39 6.91 -15.51 -16.61
CA GLN A 39 5.56 -15.24 -17.10
C GLN A 39 5.37 -13.78 -17.49
N PHE A 40 5.99 -12.87 -16.72
CA PHE A 40 6.01 -11.46 -17.04
C PHE A 40 6.78 -11.19 -18.33
N THR A 41 8.00 -11.70 -18.47
CA THR A 41 8.81 -11.50 -19.68
C THR A 41 8.15 -12.12 -20.91
N GLU A 42 7.56 -13.30 -20.81
CA GLU A 42 6.80 -13.92 -21.90
C GLU A 42 5.62 -13.06 -22.35
N LYS A 43 4.83 -12.53 -21.41
CA LYS A 43 3.71 -11.62 -21.72
C LYS A 43 4.18 -10.29 -22.30
N LEU A 44 5.31 -9.77 -21.81
CA LEU A 44 5.95 -8.57 -22.37
C LEU A 44 6.38 -8.84 -23.80
N GLU A 45 7.08 -9.93 -24.09
CA GLU A 45 7.56 -10.27 -25.44
C GLU A 45 6.43 -10.52 -26.44
N LYS A 46 5.34 -11.18 -26.01
CA LYS A 46 4.12 -11.37 -26.82
C LYS A 46 3.33 -10.09 -27.06
N GLY A 47 3.62 -9.04 -26.29
CA GLY A 47 2.91 -7.77 -26.36
C GLY A 47 1.49 -7.86 -25.79
N ASP A 48 1.29 -8.68 -24.77
CA ASP A 48 0.00 -8.84 -24.08
C ASP A 48 -0.25 -7.73 -23.05
N LEU A 49 0.70 -6.82 -22.86
CA LEU A 49 0.63 -5.76 -21.87
C LEU A 49 0.01 -4.49 -22.47
N LYS A 50 -0.80 -3.78 -21.68
CA LYS A 50 -1.42 -2.48 -22.02
C LYS A 50 -0.72 -1.35 -21.28
N THR A 51 -0.37 -1.59 -20.02
CA THR A 51 0.41 -0.67 -19.18
C THR A 51 1.54 -1.43 -18.51
N LEU A 52 2.68 -0.75 -18.35
CA LEU A 52 3.81 -1.25 -17.59
C LEU A 52 4.31 -0.14 -16.69
N GLU A 53 4.25 -0.38 -15.39
CA GLU A 53 4.75 0.49 -14.34
C GLU A 53 5.94 -0.17 -13.67
N ILE A 54 7.03 0.57 -13.50
CA ILE A 54 8.23 0.10 -12.81
C ILE A 54 8.45 1.00 -11.58
N GLN A 55 8.51 0.39 -10.41
CA GLN A 55 8.68 1.09 -9.13
C GLN A 55 9.73 0.38 -8.25
N PRO A 56 10.72 1.08 -7.68
CA PRO A 56 11.62 0.51 -6.69
C PRO A 56 10.84 0.10 -5.43
N GLN A 57 11.17 -1.06 -4.87
CA GLN A 57 10.63 -1.53 -3.60
C GLN A 57 11.65 -2.47 -2.93
N GLN A 58 12.19 -2.10 -1.77
CA GLN A 58 12.98 -3.00 -0.91
C GLN A 58 14.02 -3.87 -1.66
N ASN A 59 14.94 -3.22 -2.39
CA ASN A 59 16.03 -3.89 -3.12
C ASN A 59 15.58 -4.81 -4.27
N VAL A 60 14.37 -4.62 -4.78
CA VAL A 60 13.86 -5.14 -6.07
C VAL A 60 13.16 -4.02 -6.83
N TYR A 61 12.88 -4.22 -8.12
CA TYR A 61 11.87 -3.41 -8.82
C TYR A 61 10.58 -4.20 -8.92
N MET A 62 9.51 -3.60 -8.41
CA MET A 62 8.16 -4.10 -8.62
C MET A 62 7.67 -3.61 -9.97
N VAL A 63 7.20 -4.54 -10.81
CA VAL A 63 6.54 -4.22 -12.06
C VAL A 63 5.04 -4.49 -11.94
N ARG A 64 4.22 -3.51 -12.30
CA ARG A 64 2.76 -3.58 -12.23
C ARG A 64 2.14 -3.12 -13.53
N GLY A 65 0.90 -3.50 -13.75
CA GLY A 65 0.17 -2.98 -14.89
C GLY A 65 -1.08 -3.78 -15.17
N ARG A 66 -1.59 -3.57 -16.38
CA ARG A 66 -2.78 -4.21 -16.89
C ARG A 66 -2.48 -4.87 -18.23
N THR A 67 -2.99 -6.07 -18.42
CA THR A 67 -2.92 -6.77 -19.71
C THR A 67 -3.93 -6.18 -20.71
N LYS A 68 -3.82 -6.56 -21.98
CA LYS A 68 -4.80 -6.20 -23.01
C LYS A 68 -6.21 -6.75 -22.73
N ASN A 69 -6.32 -7.79 -21.89
CA ASN A 69 -7.59 -8.38 -21.45
C ASN A 69 -8.13 -7.73 -20.17
N ASP A 70 -7.59 -6.56 -19.79
CA ASP A 70 -7.95 -5.81 -18.59
C ASP A 70 -7.71 -6.55 -17.25
N GLU A 71 -6.85 -7.57 -17.24
CA GLU A 71 -6.37 -8.20 -16.00
C GLU A 71 -5.20 -7.41 -15.39
N ASP A 72 -5.29 -7.07 -14.11
CA ASP A 72 -4.20 -6.46 -13.34
C ASP A 72 -3.14 -7.52 -12.99
N TYR A 73 -1.87 -7.17 -13.14
CA TYR A 73 -0.74 -8.06 -12.84
C TYR A 73 0.34 -7.35 -12.01
N SER A 74 1.14 -8.16 -11.33
CA SER A 74 2.35 -7.72 -10.64
C SER A 74 3.45 -8.77 -10.78
N SER A 75 4.69 -8.33 -10.93
CA SER A 75 5.88 -9.20 -10.88
C SER A 75 7.06 -8.44 -10.29
N THR A 76 8.17 -9.14 -10.12
CA THR A 76 9.40 -8.60 -9.52
C THR A 76 10.57 -8.84 -10.46
N ILE A 77 11.40 -7.83 -10.65
CA ILE A 77 12.63 -7.91 -11.44
C ILE A 77 13.83 -7.50 -10.58
N LEU A 78 15.04 -7.89 -10.99
CA LEU A 78 16.25 -7.66 -10.21
C LEU A 78 16.54 -6.16 -10.08
N TYR A 79 16.87 -5.73 -8.86
CA TYR A 79 17.34 -4.38 -8.61
C TYR A 79 18.76 -4.20 -9.12
N ASN A 80 19.09 -2.97 -9.53
CA ASN A 80 20.42 -2.58 -9.98
C ASN A 80 21.01 -3.42 -11.13
N ASN A 81 20.15 -4.04 -11.96
CA ASN A 81 20.56 -4.75 -13.17
C ASN A 81 20.25 -3.89 -14.40
N GLU A 82 21.19 -3.01 -14.78
CA GLU A 82 21.01 -2.08 -15.89
C GLU A 82 20.70 -2.78 -17.22
N LYS A 83 21.36 -3.92 -17.49
CA LYS A 83 21.15 -4.69 -18.73
C LYS A 83 19.73 -5.25 -18.82
N GLU A 84 19.19 -5.73 -17.71
CA GLU A 84 17.83 -6.26 -17.64
C GLU A 84 16.79 -5.14 -17.75
N LEU A 85 16.99 -4.02 -17.05
CA LEU A 85 16.13 -2.84 -17.16
C LEU A 85 16.11 -2.28 -18.58
N GLN A 86 17.26 -2.20 -19.25
CA GLN A 86 17.34 -1.79 -20.65
C GLN A 86 16.55 -2.74 -21.55
N LYS A 87 16.73 -4.07 -21.39
CA LYS A 87 15.96 -5.06 -22.17
C LYS A 87 14.44 -4.90 -21.99
N ILE A 88 13.98 -4.75 -20.76
CA ILE A 88 12.54 -4.61 -20.45
C ILE A 88 11.99 -3.29 -21.01
N THR A 89 12.70 -2.18 -20.77
CA THR A 89 12.26 -0.85 -21.23
C THR A 89 12.32 -0.72 -22.76
N ASP A 90 13.29 -1.33 -23.41
CA ASP A 90 13.37 -1.38 -24.88
C ASP A 90 12.29 -2.27 -25.48
N ALA A 91 12.03 -3.44 -24.90
CA ALA A 91 10.94 -4.31 -25.32
C ALA A 91 9.58 -3.59 -25.22
N ALA A 92 9.34 -2.87 -24.12
CA ALA A 92 8.13 -2.08 -23.93
C ALA A 92 8.03 -0.91 -24.94
N LYS A 93 9.12 -0.18 -25.19
CA LYS A 93 9.15 0.94 -26.15
C LYS A 93 8.97 0.51 -27.61
N LYS A 94 9.48 -0.67 -27.99
CA LYS A 94 9.33 -1.22 -29.35
C LYS A 94 7.89 -1.64 -29.65
N GLN A 95 7.06 -1.83 -28.63
CA GLN A 95 5.66 -2.20 -28.80
C GLN A 95 4.77 -0.97 -28.91
N ASN A 96 4.14 -0.80 -30.07
CA ASN A 96 3.09 0.19 -30.25
C ASN A 96 1.90 -0.17 -29.34
N GLY A 97 1.72 0.57 -28.24
CA GLY A 97 0.54 0.47 -27.38
C GLY A 97 0.80 0.17 -25.89
N VAL A 98 2.05 -0.06 -25.47
CA VAL A 98 2.37 -0.21 -24.04
C VAL A 98 2.64 1.17 -23.44
N LYS A 99 1.83 1.59 -22.46
CA LYS A 99 2.12 2.80 -21.69
C LYS A 99 3.13 2.48 -20.57
N LEU A 100 4.39 2.82 -20.80
CA LEU A 100 5.46 2.70 -19.81
C LEU A 100 5.44 3.90 -18.84
N THR A 101 5.42 3.62 -17.54
CA THR A 101 5.52 4.63 -16.46
C THR A 101 6.60 4.19 -15.47
N ILE A 102 7.47 5.11 -15.05
CA ILE A 102 8.48 4.86 -14.04
C ILE A 102 8.10 5.69 -12.81
N LYS A 103 7.98 5.05 -11.66
CA LYS A 103 7.64 5.71 -10.39
C LYS A 103 8.81 5.69 -9.43
N GLU A 104 8.86 6.70 -8.57
CA GLU A 104 9.74 6.72 -7.40
C GLU A 104 9.29 5.69 -6.37
N GLU A 105 10.18 5.31 -5.46
CA GLU A 105 9.84 4.45 -4.33
C GLU A 105 8.73 5.08 -3.48
N GLU A 106 7.77 4.25 -3.05
CA GLU A 106 6.71 4.68 -2.15
C GLU A 106 7.32 5.12 -0.81
N LYS A 107 7.26 6.42 -0.54
CA LYS A 107 7.61 6.97 0.76
C LYS A 107 6.44 6.75 1.70
N GLN A 108 6.71 6.16 2.86
CA GLN A 108 5.72 6.10 3.93
C GLN A 108 5.23 7.53 4.23
N SER A 109 3.92 7.73 4.24
CA SER A 109 3.34 9.02 4.58
C SER A 109 3.79 9.42 5.98
N VAL A 110 4.49 10.54 6.08
CA VAL A 110 4.99 11.10 7.35
C VAL A 110 3.83 11.31 8.32
N PHE A 111 2.67 11.74 7.83
CA PHE A 111 1.48 11.91 8.65
C PHE A 111 0.97 10.58 9.24
N VAL A 112 0.91 9.53 8.42
CA VAL A 112 0.50 8.18 8.88
C VAL A 112 1.50 7.65 9.90
N SER A 113 2.80 7.81 9.64
CA SER A 113 3.86 7.42 10.57
C SER A 113 3.71 8.10 11.94
N ILE A 114 3.54 9.43 11.96
CA ILE A 114 3.35 10.20 13.18
C ILE A 114 2.11 9.72 13.95
N LEU A 115 0.97 9.56 13.29
CA LEU A 115 -0.26 9.08 13.95
C LEU A 115 -0.07 7.68 14.53
N SER A 116 0.53 6.76 13.79
CA SER A 116 0.80 5.39 14.27
C SER A 116 1.71 5.38 15.49
N THR A 117 2.72 6.26 15.56
CA THR A 117 3.61 6.40 16.72
C THR A 117 2.92 7.09 17.90
N LEU A 118 2.01 8.05 17.66
CA LEU A 118 1.32 8.78 18.73
C LEU A 118 0.20 7.96 19.39
N ILE A 119 -0.46 7.04 18.66
CA ILE A 119 -1.56 6.22 19.20
C ILE A 119 -1.16 5.50 20.51
N PRO A 120 -0.03 4.75 20.59
CA PRO A 120 0.42 4.14 21.85
C PRO A 120 0.63 5.15 22.99
N VAL A 121 1.20 6.33 22.69
CA VAL A 121 1.44 7.39 23.68
C VAL A 121 0.13 7.93 24.23
N VAL A 122 -0.85 8.19 23.36
CA VAL A 122 -2.19 8.65 23.74
C VAL A 122 -2.91 7.59 24.58
N VAL A 123 -2.83 6.32 24.19
CA VAL A 123 -3.43 5.22 24.98
C VAL A 123 -2.81 5.16 26.38
N ILE A 124 -1.48 5.23 26.48
CA ILE A 124 -0.79 5.26 27.78
C ILE A 124 -1.22 6.48 28.59
N ALA A 125 -1.25 7.68 27.99
CA ALA A 125 -1.66 8.91 28.68
C ALA A 125 -3.11 8.81 29.21
N LEU A 126 -4.03 8.25 28.42
CA LEU A 126 -5.40 8.01 28.85
C LEU A 126 -5.48 6.99 30.00
N LEU A 127 -4.67 5.93 29.97
CA LEU A 127 -4.56 4.97 31.07
C LEU A 127 -4.00 5.62 32.34
N PHE A 128 -2.99 6.49 32.22
CA PHE A 128 -2.45 7.25 33.35
C PHE A 128 -3.50 8.18 33.96
N ILE A 129 -4.22 8.95 33.14
CA ILE A 129 -5.31 9.82 33.61
C ILE A 129 -6.40 8.98 34.29
N PHE A 130 -6.73 7.81 33.73
CA PHE A 130 -7.68 6.88 34.31
C PHE A 130 -7.24 6.40 35.71
N PHE A 131 -5.97 5.98 35.88
CA PHE A 131 -5.45 5.60 37.19
C PHE A 131 -5.42 6.76 38.20
N LEU A 132 -5.02 7.97 37.77
CA LEU A 132 -5.07 9.16 38.62
C LEU A 132 -6.50 9.50 39.07
N SER A 133 -7.47 9.37 38.15
CA SER A 133 -8.88 9.62 38.45
C SER A 133 -9.47 8.62 39.45
N GLN A 134 -8.93 7.40 39.53
CA GLN A 134 -9.31 6.42 40.54
C GLN A 134 -8.60 6.66 41.87
N ALA A 135 -7.33 7.08 41.85
CA ALA A 135 -6.54 7.36 43.05
C ALA A 135 -7.02 8.59 43.84
N GLN A 136 -7.61 9.60 43.17
CA GLN A 136 -8.22 10.78 43.82
C GLN A 136 -9.72 10.62 44.12
N GLY A 137 -10.32 9.48 43.75
CA GLY A 137 -11.76 9.23 43.81
C GLY A 137 -12.17 8.12 44.78
N GLY A 138 -11.39 7.93 45.85
CA GLY A 138 -11.74 7.15 47.04
C GLY A 138 -11.92 8.05 48.25
#